data_AF-A0A2K3KX28-F1
#
_entry.id   AF-A0A2K3KX28-F1
#
_cell.length_a   1.000
_cell.length_b   1.000
_cell.length_c   1.000
_cell.angle_alpha   90.00
_cell.angle_beta   90.00
_cell.angle_gamma   90.00
#
_symmetry.space_group_name_H-M   'P 1'
#
loop_
_entity.id
_entity.type
_entity.pdbx_description
1 polymer ?
#
loop_
_entity_poly.entity_id
_entity_poly.type
_entity_poly.pdbx_seq_one_letter_code
_entity_poly.pdbx_strand_id
1 'polypeptide(L)'
;MKGLKQKKAHIMEIQVNGGTIAQKVDFAYNFFEKQVPIDAVFQKDEMIDIIGVTKGKGYEGVVTRWGVTRLPRKTHRGLRKVACIGAWHPARVSFTVARAGQNGYHHRTELNKKIYKLGKTG
;
A
#
# COMPACT_ATOMS: atom_id res chain seq x y z
N MET A 1 -8.75 18.90 -2.99
CA MET A 1 -9.32 17.72 -3.67
C MET A 1 -10.57 18.12 -4.46
N LYS A 2 -10.43 18.54 -5.72
CA LYS A 2 -11.62 18.69 -6.59
C LYS A 2 -12.17 17.29 -6.87
N GLY A 3 -13.35 16.97 -6.36
CA GLY A 3 -14.03 15.69 -6.60
C GLY A 3 -14.30 14.79 -5.39
N LEU A 4 -13.72 15.09 -4.21
CA LEU A 4 -14.02 14.36 -2.97
C LEU A 4 -14.77 15.27 -1.98
N LYS A 5 -15.84 14.74 -1.35
CA LYS A 5 -16.64 15.44 -0.32
C LYS A 5 -15.94 15.44 1.05
N GLN A 6 -14.64 15.71 1.10
CA GLN A 6 -13.85 15.71 2.33
C GLN A 6 -13.29 17.12 2.60
N LYS A 7 -13.61 17.67 3.78
CA LYS A 7 -13.10 18.98 4.23
C LYS A 7 -11.83 18.86 5.09
N LYS A 8 -11.67 17.75 5.81
CA LYS A 8 -10.52 17.52 6.69
C LYS A 8 -9.25 17.29 5.87
N ALA A 9 -8.20 18.04 6.17
CA ALA A 9 -6.88 17.88 5.55
C ALA A 9 -6.16 16.62 6.04
N HIS A 10 -5.28 16.08 5.21
CA HIS A 10 -4.34 15.02 5.59
C HIS A 10 -3.07 15.67 6.14
N ILE A 11 -2.70 15.30 7.36
CA ILE A 11 -1.50 15.78 8.04
C ILE A 11 -0.48 14.64 8.02
N MET A 12 0.77 14.97 7.70
CA MET A 12 1.89 14.04 7.74
C MET A 12 3.16 14.77 8.16
N GLU A 13 4.10 14.02 8.72
CA GLU A 13 5.43 14.51 9.07
C GLU A 13 6.41 14.14 7.97
N ILE A 14 7.31 15.06 7.63
CA ILE A 14 8.34 14.88 6.61
C ILE A 14 9.68 15.24 7.24
N GLN A 15 10.64 14.33 7.14
CA GLN A 15 11.99 14.55 7.65
C GLN A 15 12.76 15.55 6.78
N VAL A 16 13.43 16.52 7.41
CA VAL A 16 14.36 17.44 6.74
C VAL A 16 15.76 16.84 6.74
N ASN A 17 16.31 16.59 5.55
CA ASN A 17 17.63 16.02 5.34
C ASN A 17 18.64 17.09 4.87
N GLY A 18 19.92 16.95 5.25
CA GLY A 18 21.00 17.90 4.95
C GLY A 18 21.33 18.90 6.07
N GLY A 19 22.53 19.52 6.02
CA GLY A 19 22.97 20.56 6.96
C GLY A 19 23.14 20.13 8.43
N THR A 20 23.35 21.10 9.32
CA THR A 20 23.39 20.91 10.79
C THR A 20 21.98 21.00 11.39
N ILE A 21 21.80 20.54 12.64
CA ILE A 21 20.50 20.57 13.33
C ILE A 21 19.95 22.00 13.41
N ALA A 22 20.78 22.99 13.74
CA ALA A 22 20.35 24.40 13.81
C ALA A 22 19.82 24.89 12.44
N GLN A 23 20.55 24.60 11.36
CA GLN A 23 20.14 24.96 10.00
C GLN A 23 18.82 24.30 9.58
N LYS A 24 18.57 23.05 10.01
CA LYS A 24 17.29 22.37 9.74
C LYS A 24 16.11 23.05 10.43
N VAL A 25 16.31 23.49 11.68
CA VAL A 25 15.27 24.19 12.45
C VAL A 25 14.97 25.54 11.80
N ASP A 26 16.00 26.31 11.45
CA ASP A 26 15.83 27.60 10.77
C ASP A 26 15.16 27.45 9.40
N PHE A 27 15.56 26.42 8.63
CA PHE A 27 14.92 26.07 7.36
C PHE A 27 13.43 25.79 7.56
N ALA A 28 13.07 24.87 8.47
CA ALA A 28 11.67 24.50 8.71
C ALA A 28 10.82 25.69 9.20
N TYR A 29 11.38 26.52 10.09
CA TYR A 29 10.71 27.71 10.61
C TYR A 29 10.36 28.71 9.49
N ASN A 30 11.27 28.89 8.53
CA ASN A 30 11.04 29.78 7.39
C ASN A 30 9.90 29.32 6.45
N PHE A 31 9.47 28.06 6.53
CA PHE A 31 8.36 27.51 5.75
C PHE A 31 7.01 27.52 6.49
N PHE A 32 6.94 28.07 7.71
CA PHE A 32 5.67 28.17 8.43
C PHE A 32 4.64 28.97 7.62
N GLU A 33 3.43 28.41 7.54
CA GLU A 33 2.28 28.94 6.81
C GLU A 33 2.51 29.16 5.30
N LYS A 34 3.63 28.66 4.75
CA LYS A 34 3.94 28.74 3.31
C LYS A 34 3.60 27.43 2.61
N GLN A 35 3.13 27.55 1.37
CA GLN A 35 2.89 26.39 0.52
C GLN A 35 4.21 25.88 -0.08
N VAL A 36 4.46 24.58 0.04
CA VAL A 36 5.55 23.89 -0.65
C VAL A 36 4.97 23.18 -1.88
N PRO A 37 5.32 23.58 -3.11
CA PRO A 37 4.83 22.92 -4.31
C PRO A 37 5.62 21.62 -4.60
N ILE A 38 5.03 20.72 -5.40
CA ILE A 38 5.59 19.38 -5.66
C ILE A 38 6.92 19.43 -6.44
N ASP A 39 7.09 20.41 -7.32
CA ASP A 39 8.28 20.62 -8.14
C ASP A 39 9.47 21.22 -7.36
N ALA A 40 9.24 21.66 -6.12
CA ALA A 40 10.31 22.02 -5.19
C ALA A 40 10.93 20.81 -4.48
N VAL A 41 10.24 19.66 -4.48
CA VAL A 41 10.66 18.44 -3.76
C VAL A 41 11.15 17.36 -4.73
N PHE A 42 10.42 17.12 -5.82
CA PHE A 42 10.72 16.05 -6.77
C PHE A 42 11.11 16.59 -8.14
N GLN A 43 11.86 15.78 -8.88
CA GLN A 43 12.35 16.11 -10.21
C GLN A 43 11.82 15.15 -11.29
N LYS A 44 11.90 15.60 -12.55
CA LYS A 44 11.62 14.72 -13.69
C LYS A 44 12.68 13.63 -13.75
N ASP A 45 12.26 12.42 -14.13
CA ASP A 45 13.07 11.23 -14.28
C ASP A 45 13.66 10.66 -12.97
N GLU A 46 13.28 11.21 -11.82
CA GLU A 46 13.59 10.68 -10.49
C GLU A 46 12.81 9.39 -10.19
N MET A 47 13.45 8.48 -9.45
CA MET A 47 12.83 7.24 -8.94
C MET A 47 12.30 7.51 -7.53
N ILE A 48 11.00 7.31 -7.32
CA ILE A 48 10.33 7.49 -6.04
C ILE A 48 9.66 6.20 -5.58
N ASP A 49 9.37 6.13 -4.29
CA ASP A 49 8.59 5.05 -3.70
C ASP A 49 7.16 5.52 -3.41
N ILE A 50 6.17 4.69 -3.71
CA ILE A 50 4.76 4.98 -3.46
C ILE A 50 4.30 4.19 -2.24
N ILE A 51 3.82 4.90 -1.21
CA ILE A 51 3.24 4.31 -0.01
C ILE A 51 1.73 4.57 -0.05
N GLY A 52 0.92 3.51 0.12
CA GLY A 52 -0.52 3.66 0.06
C GLY A 52 -1.31 2.43 0.49
N VAL A 53 -2.63 2.53 0.36
CA VAL A 53 -3.57 1.46 0.68
C VAL A 53 -4.16 0.90 -0.62
N THR A 54 -4.09 -0.43 -0.79
CA THR A 54 -4.63 -1.09 -1.99
C THR A 54 -6.15 -1.08 -2.02
N LYS A 55 -6.74 -1.27 -3.22
CA LYS A 55 -8.20 -1.40 -3.36
C LYS A 55 -8.72 -2.57 -2.52
N GLY A 56 -9.73 -2.31 -1.68
CA GLY A 56 -10.40 -3.35 -0.90
C GLY A 56 -11.22 -4.29 -1.77
N LYS A 57 -11.17 -5.59 -1.48
CA LYS A 57 -12.00 -6.64 -2.10
C LYS A 57 -12.87 -7.39 -1.09
N GLY A 58 -12.74 -7.08 0.20
CA GLY A 58 -13.52 -7.70 1.27
C GLY A 58 -13.07 -9.14 1.56
N TYR A 59 -14.02 -9.99 1.96
CA TYR A 59 -13.77 -11.39 2.27
C TYR A 59 -13.69 -12.24 0.99
N GLU A 60 -12.53 -12.83 0.74
CA GLU A 60 -12.27 -13.66 -0.44
C GLU A 60 -11.92 -15.10 -0.09
N GLY A 61 -12.29 -16.01 -1.00
CA GLY A 61 -11.92 -17.42 -0.91
C GLY A 61 -10.42 -17.65 -1.17
N VAL A 62 -9.92 -18.83 -0.80
CA VAL A 62 -8.49 -19.19 -0.93
C VAL A 62 -7.96 -19.08 -2.36
N VAL A 63 -8.79 -19.38 -3.36
CA VAL A 63 -8.41 -19.32 -4.79
C VAL A 63 -8.07 -17.90 -5.20
N THR A 64 -8.95 -16.93 -4.94
CA THR A 64 -8.73 -15.53 -5.34
C THR A 64 -7.69 -14.84 -4.45
N ARG A 65 -7.68 -15.16 -3.15
CA ARG A 65 -6.78 -14.53 -2.17
C ARG A 65 -5.34 -14.99 -2.28
N TRP A 66 -5.12 -16.29 -2.50
CA TRP A 66 -3.79 -16.93 -2.48
C TRP A 66 -3.38 -17.55 -3.81
N GLY A 67 -4.23 -17.54 -4.83
CA GLY A 67 -3.90 -18.08 -6.16
C GLY A 67 -3.83 -19.60 -6.24
N VAL A 68 -4.39 -20.34 -5.27
CA VAL A 68 -4.33 -21.82 -5.28
C VAL A 68 -5.19 -22.41 -6.40
N THR A 69 -4.72 -23.52 -6.98
CA THR A 69 -5.46 -24.26 -8.01
C THR A 69 -6.77 -24.83 -7.46
N ARG A 70 -7.84 -24.72 -8.24
CA ARG A 70 -9.17 -25.27 -7.92
C ARG A 70 -9.13 -26.80 -7.97
N LEU A 71 -9.98 -27.45 -7.17
CA LEU A 71 -10.15 -28.91 -7.22
C LEU A 71 -10.90 -29.35 -8.49
N PRO A 72 -10.82 -30.65 -8.87
CA PRO A 72 -11.54 -31.19 -10.02
C PRO A 72 -13.05 -30.94 -9.96
N ARG A 73 -13.69 -30.90 -11.13
CA ARG A 73 -15.14 -30.67 -11.26
C ARG A 73 -16.00 -31.63 -10.44
N LYS A 74 -15.58 -32.88 -10.28
CA LYS A 74 -16.34 -33.94 -9.59
C LYS A 74 -16.22 -33.89 -8.05
N THR A 75 -15.49 -32.92 -7.47
CA THR A 75 -15.35 -32.83 -6.02
C THR A 75 -16.69 -32.47 -5.35
N HIS A 76 -17.15 -33.35 -4.45
CA HIS A 76 -18.33 -33.10 -3.63
C HIS A 76 -18.08 -31.98 -2.60
N ARG A 77 -19.11 -31.17 -2.32
CA ARG A 77 -19.07 -29.99 -1.42
C ARG A 77 -18.05 -28.93 -1.84
N GLY A 78 -18.07 -28.59 -3.13
CA GLY A 78 -17.37 -27.43 -3.67
C GLY A 78 -15.89 -27.66 -3.99
N LEU A 79 -15.44 -26.95 -5.03
CA LEU A 79 -14.12 -27.11 -5.63
C LEU A 79 -13.16 -25.93 -5.37
N ARG A 80 -13.66 -24.80 -4.87
CA ARG A 80 -12.86 -23.57 -4.65
C ARG A 80 -12.30 -23.51 -3.22
N LYS A 81 -11.58 -24.56 -2.82
CA LYS A 81 -11.02 -24.74 -1.47
C LYS A 81 -9.64 -25.39 -1.54
N VAL A 82 -8.87 -25.29 -0.46
CA VAL A 82 -7.69 -26.14 -0.25
C VAL A 82 -8.18 -27.48 0.27
N ALA A 83 -7.63 -28.59 -0.22
CA ALA A 83 -8.05 -29.94 0.18
C ALA A 83 -7.49 -30.33 1.57
N CYS A 84 -6.16 -30.44 1.68
CA CYS A 84 -5.48 -30.76 2.94
C CYS A 84 -5.02 -29.46 3.63
N ILE A 85 -5.40 -29.27 4.90
CA ILE A 85 -5.05 -28.07 5.69
C ILE A 85 -3.88 -28.30 6.66
N GLY A 86 -3.32 -29.51 6.70
CA GLY A 86 -2.23 -29.89 7.60
C GLY A 86 -2.09 -31.40 7.74
N ALA A 87 -0.92 -31.85 8.18
CA ALA A 87 -0.71 -33.24 8.60
C ALA A 87 -1.41 -33.52 9.94
N TRP A 88 -1.40 -34.77 10.39
CA TRP A 88 -1.96 -35.16 11.69
C TRP A 88 -1.22 -34.48 12.85
N HIS A 89 0.11 -34.57 12.86
CA HIS A 89 0.98 -33.93 13.85
C HIS A 89 1.80 -32.84 13.19
N PRO A 90 1.85 -31.61 13.74
CA PRO A 90 1.19 -31.16 14.97
C PRO A 90 -0.33 -31.00 14.81
N ALA A 91 -1.10 -31.26 15.89
CA ALA A 91 -2.57 -31.21 15.91
C ALA A 91 -3.13 -29.77 15.91
N ARG A 92 -2.63 -28.92 15.02
CA ARG A 92 -3.04 -27.53 14.80
C ARG A 92 -2.78 -27.14 13.36
N VAL A 93 -3.58 -26.21 12.85
CA VAL A 93 -3.34 -25.64 11.51
C VAL A 93 -2.19 -24.62 11.61
N SER A 94 -1.19 -24.75 10.73
CA SER A 94 -0.13 -23.76 10.59
C SER A 94 -0.66 -22.44 10.01
N PHE A 95 -0.07 -21.32 10.43
CA PHE A 95 -0.38 -19.99 9.89
C PHE A 95 0.03 -19.83 8.42
N THR A 96 0.96 -20.68 7.94
CA THR A 96 1.42 -20.68 6.54
C THR A 96 0.40 -21.25 5.56
N VAL A 97 -0.64 -21.93 6.06
CA VAL A 97 -1.67 -22.56 5.23
C VAL A 97 -2.62 -21.49 4.67
N ALA A 98 -2.86 -21.51 3.37
CA ALA A 98 -3.78 -20.60 2.70
C ALA A 98 -5.20 -20.73 3.25
N ARG A 99 -5.77 -19.61 3.74
CA ARG A 99 -7.15 -19.53 4.27
C ARG A 99 -7.92 -18.37 3.67
N ALA A 100 -9.24 -18.54 3.55
CA ALA A 100 -10.14 -17.47 3.15
C ALA A 100 -10.08 -16.30 4.16
N GLY A 101 -10.40 -15.09 3.71
CA GLY A 101 -10.33 -13.90 4.55
C GLY A 101 -10.15 -12.62 3.74
N GLN A 102 -9.77 -11.55 4.43
CA GLN A 102 -9.60 -10.22 3.83
C GLN A 102 -8.59 -10.25 2.68
N ASN A 103 -8.99 -9.65 1.55
CA ASN A 103 -8.14 -9.38 0.40
C ASN A 103 -8.21 -7.89 0.02
N GLY A 104 -7.05 -7.26 -0.16
CA GLY A 104 -6.95 -5.82 -0.43
C GLY A 104 -7.20 -4.96 0.81
N TYR A 105 -7.16 -3.63 0.62
CA TYR A 105 -7.11 -2.66 1.71
C TYR A 105 -5.88 -2.84 2.63
N HIS A 106 -4.79 -3.29 2.03
CA HIS A 106 -3.53 -3.50 2.71
C HIS A 106 -2.62 -2.29 2.50
N HIS A 107 -1.89 -1.90 3.53
CA HIS A 107 -0.80 -0.92 3.43
C HIS A 107 0.38 -1.54 2.66
N ARG A 108 0.83 -0.91 1.58
CA ARG A 108 1.92 -1.38 0.74
C ARG A 108 2.82 -0.23 0.30
N THR A 109 4.08 -0.57 0.10
CA THR A 109 5.07 0.29 -0.53
C THR A 109 5.48 -0.34 -1.86
N GLU A 110 5.33 0.41 -2.94
CA GLU A 110 5.86 0.03 -4.25
C GLU A 110 7.08 0.88 -4.55
N LEU A 111 8.22 0.21 -4.72
CA LEU A 111 9.51 0.87 -4.94
C LEU A 111 9.70 1.25 -6.42
N ASN A 112 10.63 2.17 -6.66
CA ASN A 112 11.21 2.41 -7.98
C ASN A 112 10.19 2.86 -9.06
N LYS A 113 9.32 3.80 -8.72
CA LYS A 113 8.40 4.43 -9.67
C LYS A 113 9.03 5.69 -10.25
N LYS A 114 9.21 5.71 -11.57
CA LYS A 114 9.85 6.84 -12.26
C LYS A 114 8.85 7.95 -12.55
N ILE A 115 9.21 9.20 -12.21
CA ILE A 115 8.42 10.38 -12.57
C ILE A 115 8.67 10.76 -14.02
N TYR A 116 7.68 10.62 -14.90
CA TYR A 116 7.85 10.95 -16.33
C TYR A 116 7.64 12.43 -16.63
N LYS A 117 6.76 13.09 -15.88
CA LYS A 117 6.42 14.51 -16.07
C LYS A 117 5.86 15.11 -14.79
N LEU A 118 6.26 16.35 -14.52
CA LEU A 118 5.62 17.22 -13.52
C LEU A 118 4.76 18.24 -14.28
N GLY A 119 3.45 18.26 -14.00
CA GLY A 119 2.51 19.19 -14.61
C GLY A 119 2.25 20.40 -13.70
N LYS A 120 1.91 21.54 -14.30
CA LYS A 120 1.38 22.72 -13.58
C LYS A 120 -0.06 22.95 -14.01
N THR A 121 -0.93 23.29 -13.06
CA THR A 121 -2.26 23.81 -13.39
C THR A 121 -2.08 25.20 -14.00
N GLY A 122 -2.52 25.35 -15.25
CA GLY A 122 -2.79 26.67 -15.84
C GLY A 122 -4.08 27.27 -15.29
#